data_AF-A0A2T6EAU3-F1
#
_entry.id   AF-A0A2T6EAU3-F1
#
_cell.length_a   1.000
_cell.length_b   1.000
_cell.length_c   1.000
_cell.angle_alpha   90.00
_cell.angle_beta   90.00
_cell.angle_gamma   90.00
#
_symmetry.space_group_name_H-M   'P 1'
#
loop_
_entity.id
_entity.type
_entity.pdbx_description
1 polymer ?
#
loop_
_entity_poly.entity_id
_entity_poly.type
_entity_poly.pdbx_seq_one_letter_code
_entity_poly.pdbx_strand_id
1 'polypeptide(L)'
;MAKLIFRLHNVPDDEADDVRQLLDEQGFETYETSAGRWRISMPGIWLIDDSRKAEARAVIEAYQQERQARLRGEYNAAQQAGEVPSIWQRLVANPLASLLILAGLIAVTLVSTLPFFAFL
;
A
#
# COMPACT_ATOMS: atom_id res chain seq x y z
N MET A 1 -30.47 1.39 -2.27
CA MET A 1 -29.48 2.29 -2.91
C MET A 1 -28.14 1.63 -2.77
N ALA A 2 -27.29 1.69 -3.80
CA ALA A 2 -26.01 1.03 -3.73
C ALA A 2 -25.08 1.65 -2.67
N LYS A 3 -24.25 0.82 -2.04
CA LYS A 3 -23.32 1.25 -0.99
C LYS A 3 -21.91 0.78 -1.28
N LEU A 4 -20.96 1.68 -1.09
CA LEU A 4 -19.54 1.36 -1.16
C LEU A 4 -19.19 0.35 -0.05
N ILE A 5 -18.72 -0.82 -0.44
CA ILE A 5 -18.29 -1.89 0.48
C ILE A 5 -16.77 -2.06 0.49
N PHE A 6 -16.11 -1.73 -0.63
CA PHE A 6 -14.65 -1.84 -0.76
C PHE A 6 -14.08 -0.69 -1.61
N ARG A 7 -12.95 -0.12 -1.19
CA ARG A 7 -12.26 0.96 -1.92
C ARG A 7 -11.12 0.35 -2.70
N LEU A 8 -10.99 0.69 -3.98
CA LEU A 8 -9.93 0.17 -4.86
C LEU A 8 -8.73 1.13 -4.95
N HIS A 9 -8.67 2.15 -4.10
CA HIS A 9 -7.57 3.11 -4.11
C HIS A 9 -6.36 2.54 -3.36
N ASN A 10 -5.20 2.48 -4.04
CA ASN A 10 -3.96 1.87 -3.53
C ASN A 10 -4.09 0.40 -3.11
N VAL A 11 -5.07 -0.31 -3.69
CA VAL A 11 -5.22 -1.76 -3.53
C VAL A 11 -4.43 -2.44 -4.65
N PRO A 12 -3.54 -3.40 -4.33
CA PRO A 12 -2.89 -4.25 -5.34
C PRO A 12 -3.90 -4.96 -6.24
N ASP A 13 -3.58 -5.16 -7.51
CA ASP A 13 -4.52 -5.76 -8.47
C ASP A 13 -4.95 -7.17 -8.04
N ASP A 14 -4.03 -7.96 -7.46
CA ASP A 14 -4.31 -9.29 -6.93
C ASP A 14 -5.28 -9.27 -5.74
N GLU A 15 -5.18 -8.28 -4.85
CA GLU A 15 -6.14 -8.11 -3.75
C GLU A 15 -7.52 -7.68 -4.27
N ALA A 16 -7.55 -6.83 -5.30
CA ALA A 16 -8.81 -6.44 -5.93
C ALA A 16 -9.49 -7.64 -6.59
N ASP A 17 -8.73 -8.50 -7.28
CA ASP A 17 -9.25 -9.72 -7.89
C ASP A 17 -9.74 -10.74 -6.86
N ASP A 18 -9.00 -10.96 -5.78
CA ASP A 18 -9.44 -11.82 -4.68
C ASP A 18 -10.77 -11.34 -4.08
N VAL A 19 -10.92 -10.03 -3.85
CA VAL A 19 -12.17 -9.46 -3.30
C VAL A 19 -13.33 -9.59 -4.31
N ARG A 20 -13.09 -9.44 -5.60
CA ARG A 20 -14.12 -9.68 -6.64
C ARG A 20 -14.61 -11.11 -6.61
N GLN A 21 -13.68 -12.07 -6.62
CA GLN A 21 -13.99 -13.48 -6.59
C GLN A 21 -14.73 -13.85 -5.30
N LEU A 22 -14.26 -13.36 -4.16
CA LEU A 22 -14.90 -13.58 -2.86
C LEU A 22 -16.36 -13.09 -2.83
N LEU A 23 -16.62 -11.93 -3.42
CA LEU A 23 -17.96 -11.36 -3.47
C LEU A 23 -18.88 -12.14 -4.42
N ASP A 24 -18.35 -12.60 -5.56
CA ASP A 24 -19.07 -13.41 -6.54
C ASP A 24 -19.42 -14.81 -5.99
N GLU A 25 -18.47 -15.47 -5.33
CA GLU A 25 -18.66 -16.79 -4.70
C GLU A 25 -19.74 -16.79 -3.62
N GLN A 26 -19.90 -15.67 -2.90
CA GLN A 26 -20.91 -15.49 -1.86
C GLN A 26 -22.24 -14.92 -2.41
N GLY A 27 -22.31 -14.71 -3.73
CA GLY A 27 -23.50 -14.23 -4.43
C GLY A 27 -23.89 -12.80 -4.06
N PHE A 28 -22.92 -11.90 -3.85
CA PHE A 28 -23.18 -10.48 -3.65
C PHE A 28 -23.26 -9.77 -5.00
N GLU A 29 -24.43 -9.19 -5.32
CA GLU A 29 -24.57 -8.35 -6.51
C GLU A 29 -23.83 -7.02 -6.33
N THR A 30 -22.77 -6.81 -7.11
CA THR A 30 -21.93 -5.61 -7.02
C THR A 30 -21.66 -4.98 -8.38
N TYR A 31 -21.28 -3.70 -8.36
CA TYR A 31 -20.70 -3.01 -9.51
C TYR A 31 -19.47 -2.22 -9.11
N GLU A 32 -18.63 -1.91 -10.10
CA GLU A 32 -17.37 -1.20 -9.88
C GLU A 32 -17.34 0.18 -10.52
N THR A 33 -16.65 1.09 -9.85
CA THR A 33 -16.24 2.37 -10.43
C THR A 33 -14.73 2.36 -10.67
N SER A 34 -14.29 2.81 -11.84
CA SER A 34 -12.86 2.94 -12.15
C SER A 34 -12.33 4.33 -11.77
N ALA A 35 -11.01 4.45 -11.57
CA ALA A 35 -10.35 5.70 -11.20
C ALA A 35 -10.35 6.76 -12.34
N GLY A 36 -10.75 6.36 -13.55
CA GLY A 36 -10.66 7.19 -14.75
C GLY A 36 -9.22 7.57 -15.10
N ARG A 37 -9.02 8.22 -16.26
CA ARG A 37 -7.69 8.61 -16.75
C ARG A 37 -6.95 9.60 -15.84
N TRP A 38 -7.70 10.39 -15.09
CA TRP A 38 -7.17 11.46 -14.23
C TRP A 38 -7.06 11.06 -12.75
N ARG A 39 -7.51 9.85 -12.38
CA ARG A 39 -7.45 9.36 -10.98
C ARG A 39 -8.22 10.21 -9.96
N ILE A 40 -9.18 11.02 -10.42
CA ILE A 40 -10.01 11.93 -9.60
C ILE A 40 -11.28 11.25 -9.08
N SER A 41 -11.74 10.17 -9.73
CA SER A 41 -12.94 9.45 -9.26
C SER A 41 -12.62 8.59 -8.03
N MET A 42 -13.68 8.12 -7.37
CA MET A 42 -13.58 7.19 -6.24
C MET A 42 -13.72 5.76 -6.76
N PRO A 43 -12.61 5.05 -7.07
CA PRO A 43 -12.69 3.66 -7.51
C PRO A 43 -13.07 2.76 -6.33
N GLY A 44 -14.02 1.86 -6.56
CA GLY A 44 -14.55 1.03 -5.50
C GLY A 44 -15.56 0.01 -6.00
N ILE A 45 -15.82 -0.98 -5.14
CA ILE A 45 -16.86 -1.98 -5.32
C ILE A 45 -18.08 -1.56 -4.50
N TRP A 46 -19.22 -1.52 -5.16
CA TRP A 46 -20.49 -1.05 -4.63
C TRP A 46 -21.48 -2.20 -4.59
N LEU A 47 -22.04 -2.46 -3.42
CA LEU A 47 -23.11 -3.44 -3.23
C LEU A 47 -24.43 -2.86 -3.69
N ILE A 48 -25.17 -3.61 -4.51
CA ILE A 48 -26.48 -3.20 -5.01
C ILE A 48 -27.54 -3.35 -3.91
N ASP A 49 -27.54 -4.49 -3.21
CA ASP A 49 -28.44 -4.80 -2.10
C ASP A 49 -27.90 -4.32 -0.74
N ASP A 50 -28.35 -3.15 -0.27
CA ASP A 50 -27.95 -2.58 1.01
C ASP A 50 -28.34 -3.44 2.22
N SER A 51 -29.33 -4.33 2.11
CA SER A 51 -29.75 -5.18 3.22
C SER A 51 -28.66 -6.16 3.65
N ARG A 52 -27.83 -6.60 2.69
CA ARG A 52 -26.71 -7.52 2.88
C ARG A 52 -25.37 -6.82 3.13
N LYS A 53 -25.38 -5.49 3.32
CA LYS A 53 -24.14 -4.71 3.53
C LYS A 53 -23.31 -5.20 4.71
N ALA A 54 -23.96 -5.53 5.83
CA ALA A 54 -23.27 -6.00 7.02
C ALA A 54 -22.56 -7.33 6.76
N GLU A 55 -23.22 -8.24 6.04
CA GLU A 55 -22.70 -9.54 5.63
C GLU A 55 -21.52 -9.39 4.67
N ALA A 56 -21.68 -8.61 3.59
CA ALA A 56 -20.61 -8.34 2.63
C ALA A 56 -19.37 -7.72 3.30
N ARG A 57 -19.58 -6.81 4.26
CA ARG A 57 -18.49 -6.19 5.00
C ARG A 57 -17.76 -7.18 5.90
N ALA A 58 -18.49 -8.06 6.58
CA ALA A 58 -17.91 -9.08 7.44
C ALA A 58 -17.05 -10.07 6.64
N VAL A 59 -17.51 -10.47 5.45
CA VAL A 59 -16.77 -11.34 4.54
C VAL A 59 -15.46 -10.69 4.09
N ILE A 60 -15.51 -9.43 3.64
CA ILE A 60 -14.31 -8.68 3.25
C ILE A 60 -13.35 -8.54 4.43
N GLU A 61 -13.86 -8.24 5.62
CA GLU A 61 -13.04 -8.05 6.81
C GLU A 61 -12.33 -9.34 7.24
N ALA A 62 -13.01 -10.48 7.18
CA ALA A 62 -12.40 -11.79 7.46
C ALA A 62 -11.24 -12.08 6.50
N TYR A 63 -11.46 -11.87 5.19
CA TYR A 63 -10.41 -12.02 4.17
C TYR A 63 -9.21 -11.09 4.44
N GLN A 64 -9.47 -9.82 4.77
CA GLN A 64 -8.41 -8.85 5.08
C GLN A 64 -7.57 -9.26 6.29
N GLN A 65 -8.21 -9.77 7.35
CA GLN A 65 -7.51 -10.27 8.52
C GLN A 65 -6.61 -11.48 8.19
N GLU A 66 -7.11 -12.41 7.39
CA GLU A 66 -6.35 -13.58 6.93
C GLU A 66 -5.15 -13.16 6.07
N ARG A 67 -5.37 -12.28 5.09
CA ARG A 67 -4.31 -11.74 4.22
C ARG A 67 -3.22 -11.03 5.02
N GLN A 68 -3.61 -10.21 6.00
CA GLN A 68 -2.65 -9.54 6.88
C GLN A 68 -1.83 -10.53 7.72
N ALA A 69 -2.46 -11.58 8.24
CA ALA A 69 -1.76 -12.61 9.00
C ALA A 69 -0.74 -13.35 8.12
N ARG A 70 -1.13 -13.71 6.89
CA ARG A 70 -0.26 -14.36 5.90
C ARG A 70 0.95 -13.51 5.56
N LEU A 71 0.74 -12.24 5.16
CA LEU A 71 1.82 -11.33 4.78
C LEU A 71 2.79 -11.05 5.94
N ARG A 72 2.29 -10.95 7.17
CA ARG A 72 3.15 -10.83 8.36
C ARG A 72 4.00 -12.08 8.58
N GLY A 73 3.42 -13.26 8.37
CA GLY A 73 4.13 -14.54 8.42
C GLY A 73 5.25 -14.62 7.39
N GLU A 74 4.95 -14.28 6.14
CA GLU A 74 5.92 -14.24 5.04
C GLU A 74 7.05 -13.24 5.31
N TYR A 75 6.72 -12.03 5.79
CA TYR A 75 7.72 -11.03 6.15
C TYR A 75 8.64 -11.52 7.28
N ASN A 76 8.08 -12.12 8.33
CA ASN A 76 8.87 -12.66 9.43
C ASN A 76 9.77 -13.82 8.99
N ALA A 77 9.27 -14.69 8.11
CA ALA A 77 10.06 -15.77 7.52
C ALA A 77 11.21 -15.24 6.65
N ALA A 78 10.95 -14.25 5.79
CA ALA A 78 11.97 -13.60 4.98
C ALA A 78 13.02 -12.87 5.83
N GLN A 79 12.61 -12.27 6.96
CA GLN A 79 13.51 -11.65 7.91
C GLN A 79 14.41 -12.69 8.60
N GLN A 80 13.86 -13.84 8.99
CA GLN A 80 14.63 -14.95 9.58
C GLN A 80 15.58 -15.61 8.56
N ALA A 81 15.19 -15.67 7.28
CA ALA A 81 16.02 -16.15 6.19
C ALA A 81 17.16 -15.19 5.82
N GLY A 82 17.17 -13.97 6.37
CA GLY A 82 18.20 -12.96 6.09
C GLY A 82 18.06 -12.27 4.74
N GLU A 83 16.92 -12.42 4.06
CA GLU A 83 16.66 -11.87 2.72
C GLU A 83 16.21 -10.41 2.73
N VAL A 84 15.95 -9.83 3.91
CA VAL A 84 15.63 -8.41 4.07
C VAL A 84 16.93 -7.67 4.45
N PRO A 85 17.70 -7.13 3.48
CA PRO A 85 18.92 -6.42 3.80
C PRO A 85 18.58 -5.18 4.62
N SER A 86 19.06 -5.15 5.86
CA SER A 86 18.92 -4.01 6.76
C SER A 86 19.58 -2.76 6.14
N ILE A 87 19.16 -1.56 6.56
CA ILE A 87 19.76 -0.30 6.07
C ILE A 87 21.29 -0.33 6.24
N TRP A 88 21.77 -0.92 7.34
CA TRP A 88 23.18 -1.17 7.60
C TRP A 88 23.83 -2.14 6.60
N GLN A 89 23.18 -3.25 6.28
CA GLN A 89 23.67 -4.19 5.27
C GLN A 89 23.72 -3.55 3.88
N ARG A 90 22.74 -2.69 3.53
CA ARG A 90 22.76 -1.93 2.27
C ARG A 90 23.89 -0.89 2.24
N LEU A 91 24.16 -0.23 3.37
CA LEU A 91 25.24 0.75 3.51
C LEU A 91 26.63 0.11 3.34
N VAL A 92 26.83 -1.08 3.93
CA VAL A 92 28.08 -1.84 3.83
C VAL A 92 28.23 -2.50 2.46
N ALA A 93 27.13 -2.90 1.82
CA ALA A 93 27.16 -3.51 0.49
C ALA A 93 27.56 -2.52 -0.62
N ASN A 94 27.21 -1.23 -0.49
CA ASN A 94 27.52 -0.19 -1.49
C ASN A 94 28.04 1.11 -0.84
N PRO A 95 29.23 1.07 -0.21
CA PRO A 95 29.73 2.19 0.58
C PRO A 95 29.96 3.47 -0.25
N LEU A 96 30.33 3.32 -1.53
CA LEU A 96 30.57 4.44 -2.43
C LEU A 96 29.27 5.21 -2.73
N ALA A 97 28.19 4.50 -3.03
CA ALA A 97 26.89 5.12 -3.32
C ALA A 97 26.32 5.83 -2.08
N SER A 98 26.45 5.21 -0.90
CA SER A 98 26.04 5.82 0.37
C SER A 98 26.84 7.10 0.69
N LEU A 99 28.16 7.10 0.45
CA LEU A 99 29.00 8.29 0.64
C LEU A 99 28.62 9.43 -0.31
N LEU A 100 28.33 9.13 -1.58
CA LEU A 100 27.92 10.14 -2.56
C LEU A 100 26.57 10.78 -2.20
N ILE A 101 25.59 9.97 -1.75
CA ILE A 101 24.30 10.48 -1.27
C ILE A 101 24.49 11.37 -0.04
N LEU A 102 25.30 10.95 0.92
CA LEU A 102 25.59 11.73 2.12
C LEU A 102 26.30 13.05 1.79
N ALA A 103 27.30 13.01 0.91
CA ALA A 103 28.00 14.20 0.44
C ALA A 103 27.06 15.17 -0.29
N GLY A 104 26.15 14.65 -1.12
CA GLY A 104 25.11 15.44 -1.77
C GLY A 104 24.16 16.10 -0.78
N LEU A 105 23.70 15.36 0.24
CA LEU A 105 22.85 15.89 1.31
C LEU A 105 23.56 17.05 2.05
N ILE A 106 24.82 16.84 2.45
CA ILE A 106 25.63 17.85 3.13
C ILE A 106 25.82 19.08 2.24
N ALA A 107 26.13 18.87 0.95
CA ALA A 107 26.32 19.97 0.00
C ALA A 107 25.04 20.81 -0.15
N VAL A 108 23.88 20.17 -0.30
CA VAL A 108 22.59 20.88 -0.38
C VAL A 108 22.29 21.63 0.91
N THR A 109 22.49 21.00 2.07
CA THR A 109 22.28 21.65 3.37
C THR A 109 23.22 22.84 3.55
N LEU A 110 24.50 22.70 3.22
CA LEU A 110 25.47 23.79 3.30
C LEU A 110 25.09 24.92 2.36
N VAL A 111 24.87 24.66 1.07
CA VAL A 111 24.49 25.69 0.09
C VAL A 111 23.19 26.38 0.52
N SER A 112 22.23 25.64 1.08
CA SER A 112 20.96 26.20 1.52
C SER A 112 21.07 27.03 2.81
N THR A 113 21.99 26.71 3.72
CA THR A 113 22.09 27.37 5.04
C THR A 113 23.20 28.42 5.12
N LEU A 114 24.27 28.27 4.34
CA LEU A 114 25.36 29.24 4.19
C LEU A 114 24.89 30.69 3.98
N PRO A 115 23.94 31.00 3.08
CA PRO A 115 23.51 32.39 2.89
C PRO A 115 22.80 32.99 4.11
N PHE A 116 22.22 32.16 5.00
CA PHE A 116 21.56 32.63 6.21
C PHE A 116 22.54 32.88 7.35
N PHE A 117 23.62 32.08 7.45
CA PHE A 117 24.69 32.32 8.42
C PHE A 117 25.68 33.38 7.98
N ALA A 118 25.86 33.60 6.67
CA ALA A 118 26.75 34.63 6.14
C ALA A 118 26.16 36.06 6.23
N PHE A 119 24.88 36.20 6.59
CA PHE A 119 24.17 37.47 6.72
C PHE A 119 23.96 37.94 8.17
N LEU A 120 24.53 37.24 9.16
CA LEU A 120 24.47 37.54 10.59
C LEU A 120 25.84 38.00 11.10
#